data_AF-A3BMZ5-F1
#
_entry.id   AF-A3BMZ5-F1
#
_cell.length_a   1.000
_cell.length_b   1.000
_cell.length_c   1.000
_cell.angle_alpha   90.00
_cell.angle_beta   90.00
_cell.angle_gamma   90.00
#
_symmetry.space_group_name_H-M   'P 1'
#
loop_
_entity.id
_entity.type
_entity.pdbx_description
1 polymer ?
#
loop_
_entity_poly.entity_id
_entity_poly.type
_entity_poly.pdbx_seq_one_letter_code
_entity_poly.pdbx_strand_id
1 'polypeptide(L)'
;MRKFIAALRLALAAAAHLLLTLPPAQCYWLNPEIYDAGGLSRRAFPEGFVFGTAASAYQVEGMAKQGGRGPSIWDAFIEKPGTIPNNATADVTVDEYHRYKEDVNIMKNMGFDAYRFSISWSRIFPNGTGMVNQEGVDYYNRLIDYMVKKGIKPYANLYHYDLPLALHEQYLGWLSPNIVEAFADYADFCFQTFGDRVKDWFTFNEPRCVAALGYDNGFHAPGRCSGCDAGGNSTTEPYLAAHHLILSHAAAVKRYREKYQLYQKGRIGILLDFVWYEPFSDSNADRAAAQRARDFHLGWFLDPIIHGRYPYSMLEIVKDRMPTFSDEESRMVKDSIDYVGINHYTSFYMKDPGPWNLTPTSYQDDWHVGFAYERNGVPIGAQANSYWLYIVPWGINKAVTYVKETYGNPTMILSENGMDQPGNVSITQGVHDTVRIRYYRNYITELKKAIDDGAKVIGYFAWSLLDNFEWRLGYTSRFGIVYVDYKTLKRYPKDSAFWFKNMLSSKKRN
;
A
#
# COMPACT_ATOMS: atom_id res chain seq x y z
N MET A 1 -21.92 52.41 -26.86
CA MET A 1 -21.52 51.68 -25.63
C MET A 1 -22.61 50.81 -25.01
N ARG A 2 -23.79 51.33 -24.62
CA ARG A 2 -24.82 50.52 -23.92
C ARG A 2 -25.31 49.27 -24.70
N LYS A 3 -25.49 49.37 -26.03
CA LYS A 3 -25.86 48.21 -26.87
C LYS A 3 -24.76 47.12 -26.94
N PHE A 4 -23.49 47.51 -26.85
CA PHE A 4 -22.35 46.59 -26.87
C PHE A 4 -22.22 45.82 -25.55
N ILE A 5 -22.46 46.51 -24.42
CA ILE A 5 -22.46 45.89 -23.08
C ILE A 5 -23.62 44.91 -22.91
N ALA A 6 -24.80 45.22 -23.48
CA ALA A 6 -25.95 44.31 -23.47
C ALA A 6 -25.68 43.03 -24.29
N ALA A 7 -25.07 43.17 -25.47
CA ALA A 7 -24.68 42.02 -26.30
C ALA A 7 -23.62 41.14 -25.63
N LEU A 8 -22.63 41.74 -24.94
CA LEU A 8 -21.61 40.99 -24.21
C LEU A 8 -22.19 40.22 -23.01
N ARG A 9 -23.16 40.81 -22.29
CA ARG A 9 -23.87 40.12 -21.19
C ARG A 9 -24.73 38.97 -21.70
N LEU A 10 -25.40 39.12 -22.85
CA LEU A 10 -26.16 38.03 -23.47
C LEU A 10 -25.25 36.89 -23.93
N ALA A 11 -24.09 37.20 -24.52
CA ALA A 11 -23.12 36.19 -24.94
C ALA A 11 -22.51 35.42 -23.76
N LEU A 12 -22.20 36.11 -22.65
CA LEU A 12 -21.74 35.47 -21.40
C LEU A 12 -22.83 34.60 -20.75
N ALA A 13 -24.09 35.05 -20.76
CA ALA A 13 -25.21 34.27 -20.25
C ALA A 13 -25.50 33.02 -21.11
N ALA A 14 -25.39 33.14 -22.44
CA ALA A 14 -25.55 32.02 -23.37
C ALA A 14 -24.40 31.00 -23.23
N ALA A 15 -23.15 31.45 -23.04
CA ALA A 15 -22.02 30.57 -22.76
C ALA A 15 -22.17 29.84 -21.41
N ALA A 16 -22.67 30.53 -20.38
CA ALA A 16 -22.96 29.92 -19.07
C ALA A 16 -24.10 28.89 -19.15
N HIS A 17 -25.14 29.14 -19.96
CA HIS A 17 -26.21 28.17 -20.20
C HIS A 17 -25.76 26.97 -21.04
N LEU A 18 -24.84 27.15 -22.00
CA LEU A 18 -24.27 26.03 -22.75
C LEU A 18 -23.40 25.13 -21.86
N LEU A 19 -22.71 25.68 -20.86
CA LEU A 19 -21.93 24.93 -19.88
C LEU A 19 -22.81 24.12 -18.91
N LEU A 20 -24.07 24.51 -18.70
CA LEU A 20 -25.01 23.85 -17.79
C LEU A 20 -25.79 22.69 -18.44
N THR A 21 -25.76 22.54 -19.76
CA THR A 21 -26.52 21.52 -20.51
C THR A 21 -25.67 20.39 -21.08
N LEU A 22 -24.34 20.46 -20.95
CA LEU A 22 -23.47 19.36 -21.35
C LEU A 22 -23.50 18.26 -20.27
N PRO A 23 -23.62 16.98 -20.64
CA PRO A 23 -23.53 15.90 -19.67
C PRO A 23 -22.19 16.00 -18.92
N PRO A 24 -22.11 15.58 -17.64
CA PRO A 24 -20.92 15.75 -16.79
C PRO A 24 -19.60 15.20 -17.37
N ALA A 25 -19.65 14.45 -18.48
CA ALA A 25 -18.51 13.96 -19.23
C ALA A 25 -17.87 14.97 -20.21
N GLN A 26 -18.27 16.24 -20.27
CA GLN A 26 -17.71 17.21 -21.25
C GLN A 26 -16.98 18.44 -20.66
N CYS A 27 -16.90 18.59 -19.34
CA CYS A 27 -16.15 19.69 -18.70
C CYS A 27 -14.67 19.40 -18.39
N TYR A 28 -14.09 18.29 -18.88
CA TYR A 28 -12.66 17.95 -18.68
C TYR A 28 -11.67 18.97 -19.26
N TRP A 29 -12.13 19.89 -20.10
CA TRP A 29 -11.29 20.88 -20.76
C TRP A 29 -10.89 22.06 -19.85
N LEU A 30 -11.43 22.16 -18.65
CA LEU A 30 -11.24 23.34 -17.79
C LEU A 30 -10.08 23.25 -16.80
N ASN A 31 -9.58 22.05 -16.47
CA ASN A 31 -8.46 21.90 -15.55
C ASN A 31 -7.14 21.69 -16.34
N PRO A 32 -6.31 22.75 -16.54
CA PRO A 32 -5.09 22.64 -17.34
C PRO A 32 -4.07 21.67 -16.73
N GLU A 33 -4.14 21.42 -15.42
CA GLU A 33 -3.24 20.50 -14.72
C GLU A 33 -3.40 19.06 -15.20
N ILE A 34 -4.57 18.67 -15.74
CA ILE A 34 -4.78 17.35 -16.37
C ILE A 34 -3.82 17.14 -17.55
N TYR A 35 -3.53 18.22 -18.28
CA TYR A 35 -2.74 18.15 -19.51
C TYR A 35 -1.25 18.41 -19.28
N ASP A 36 -0.89 18.96 -18.13
CA ASP A 36 0.50 19.17 -17.75
C ASP A 36 1.07 17.93 -17.03
N ALA A 37 1.74 17.09 -17.79
CA ALA A 37 2.48 15.95 -17.25
C ALA A 37 3.83 16.36 -16.64
N GLY A 38 4.23 17.64 -16.65
CA GLY A 38 5.51 18.09 -16.09
C GLY A 38 6.74 17.49 -16.79
N GLY A 39 6.64 17.21 -18.09
CA GLY A 39 7.67 16.50 -18.86
C GLY A 39 7.68 14.97 -18.67
N LEU A 40 6.84 14.43 -17.79
CA LEU A 40 6.66 12.99 -17.65
C LEU A 40 5.92 12.42 -18.85
N SER A 41 6.32 11.22 -19.26
CA SER A 41 5.58 10.38 -20.19
C SER A 41 6.03 8.95 -20.02
N ARG A 42 5.30 7.99 -20.59
CA ARG A 42 5.74 6.59 -20.62
C ARG A 42 7.17 6.40 -21.16
N ARG A 43 7.61 7.26 -22.08
CA ARG A 43 8.96 7.21 -22.70
C ARG A 43 10.06 7.80 -21.82
N ALA A 44 9.70 8.48 -20.74
CA ALA A 44 10.65 9.01 -19.77
C ALA A 44 11.18 7.93 -18.81
N PHE A 45 10.62 6.72 -18.87
CA PHE A 45 10.96 5.58 -18.02
C PHE A 45 11.63 4.47 -18.84
N PRO A 46 12.37 3.55 -18.19
CA PRO A 46 12.99 2.40 -18.85
C PRO A 46 11.98 1.59 -19.68
N GLU A 47 12.48 0.95 -20.73
CA GLU A 47 11.66 0.03 -21.52
C GLU A 47 11.10 -1.08 -20.63
N GLY A 48 9.81 -1.40 -20.81
CA GLY A 48 9.12 -2.38 -19.97
C GLY A 48 8.69 -1.88 -18.59
N PHE A 49 8.95 -0.61 -18.23
CA PHE A 49 8.46 -0.04 -16.97
C PHE A 49 6.92 -0.16 -16.88
N VAL A 50 6.46 -0.67 -15.74
CA VAL A 50 5.06 -0.99 -15.48
C VAL A 50 4.40 0.14 -14.70
N PHE A 51 3.29 0.66 -15.22
CA PHE A 51 2.41 1.54 -14.46
C PHE A 51 1.14 0.79 -14.10
N GLY A 52 0.79 0.79 -12.82
CA GLY A 52 -0.43 0.15 -12.32
C GLY A 52 -1.17 0.98 -11.28
N THR A 53 -2.27 0.42 -10.83
CA THR A 53 -2.98 0.86 -9.61
C THR A 53 -3.02 -0.30 -8.62
N ALA A 54 -3.29 0.01 -7.37
CA ALA A 54 -3.35 -0.98 -6.29
C ALA A 54 -4.66 -0.94 -5.51
N ALA A 55 -5.01 -2.09 -4.93
CA ALA A 55 -6.08 -2.27 -3.95
C ALA A 55 -5.77 -3.48 -3.04
N SER A 56 -6.56 -3.65 -1.98
CA SER A 56 -6.55 -4.83 -1.13
C SER A 56 -7.95 -5.39 -0.92
N ALA A 57 -8.03 -6.71 -0.75
CA ALA A 57 -9.27 -7.48 -0.71
C ALA A 57 -10.29 -6.91 0.28
N TYR A 58 -9.88 -6.75 1.55
CA TYR A 58 -10.78 -6.26 2.59
C TYR A 58 -11.27 -4.82 2.35
N GLN A 59 -10.51 -4.03 1.59
CA GLN A 59 -10.83 -2.63 1.35
C GLN A 59 -11.78 -2.42 0.16
N VAL A 60 -11.81 -3.35 -0.82
CA VAL A 60 -12.58 -3.17 -2.06
C VAL A 60 -13.58 -4.26 -2.42
N GLU A 61 -13.40 -5.50 -1.97
CA GLU A 61 -14.21 -6.62 -2.45
C GLU A 61 -15.66 -6.53 -1.97
N GLY A 62 -15.87 -6.29 -0.67
CA GLY A 62 -17.13 -6.56 -0.01
C GLY A 62 -17.42 -8.06 0.06
N MET A 63 -18.70 -8.43 0.12
CA MET A 63 -19.11 -9.83 0.27
C MET A 63 -18.39 -10.50 1.45
N ALA A 64 -18.23 -9.76 2.55
CA ALA A 64 -17.38 -10.17 3.66
C ALA A 64 -17.96 -11.39 4.42
N LYS A 65 -19.29 -11.49 4.46
CA LYS A 65 -20.07 -12.54 5.16
C LYS A 65 -20.83 -13.46 4.20
N GLN A 66 -20.44 -13.48 2.92
CA GLN A 66 -21.14 -14.21 1.86
C GLN A 66 -20.16 -14.99 0.97
N GLY A 67 -20.70 -15.83 0.08
CA GLY A 67 -19.91 -16.61 -0.88
C GLY A 67 -18.91 -17.58 -0.22
N GLY A 68 -19.27 -18.11 0.95
CA GLY A 68 -18.46 -19.05 1.72
C GLY A 68 -17.24 -18.45 2.42
N ARG A 69 -16.98 -17.14 2.33
CA ARG A 69 -15.85 -16.49 3.02
C ARG A 69 -15.99 -16.62 4.54
N GLY A 70 -14.94 -17.06 5.22
CA GLY A 70 -14.80 -16.99 6.67
C GLY A 70 -14.36 -15.59 7.14
N PRO A 71 -14.61 -15.22 8.40
CA PRO A 71 -14.18 -13.94 8.93
C PRO A 71 -12.64 -13.86 9.00
N SER A 72 -12.11 -12.67 8.74
CA SER A 72 -10.75 -12.28 9.08
C SER A 72 -10.71 -11.56 10.43
N ILE A 73 -9.51 -11.33 10.97
CA ILE A 73 -9.32 -10.52 12.19
C ILE A 73 -9.90 -9.11 12.05
N TRP A 74 -9.92 -8.55 10.83
CA TRP A 74 -10.52 -7.23 10.60
C TRP A 74 -12.04 -7.27 10.70
N ASP A 75 -12.70 -8.35 10.26
CA ASP A 75 -14.15 -8.51 10.42
C ASP A 75 -14.55 -8.44 11.90
N ALA A 76 -13.85 -9.17 12.77
CA ALA A 76 -14.10 -9.13 14.21
C ALA A 76 -13.71 -7.79 14.84
N PHE A 77 -12.57 -7.21 14.43
CA PHE A 77 -12.03 -5.99 15.04
C PHE A 77 -12.96 -4.78 14.84
N ILE A 78 -13.56 -4.63 13.66
CA ILE A 78 -14.44 -3.49 13.36
C ILE A 78 -15.86 -3.63 13.93
N GLU A 79 -16.25 -4.83 14.39
CA GLU A 79 -17.55 -5.03 15.03
C GLU A 79 -17.64 -4.36 16.41
N LYS A 80 -16.50 -4.05 17.05
CA LYS A 80 -16.48 -3.27 18.29
C LYS A 80 -16.92 -1.83 18.02
N PRO A 81 -18.01 -1.34 18.66
CA PRO A 81 -18.47 0.03 18.46
C PRO A 81 -17.39 1.07 18.82
N GLY A 82 -17.27 2.12 18.01
CA GLY A 82 -16.29 3.19 18.16
C GLY A 82 -14.91 2.88 17.55
N THR A 83 -14.66 1.66 17.08
CA THR A 83 -13.41 1.31 16.39
C THR A 83 -13.25 2.09 15.09
N ILE A 84 -14.32 2.19 14.30
CA ILE A 84 -14.34 2.87 12.99
C ILE A 84 -15.28 4.09 13.05
N PRO A 85 -14.94 5.22 12.42
CA PRO A 85 -15.83 6.37 12.33
C PRO A 85 -17.24 5.98 11.89
N ASN A 86 -18.24 6.46 12.64
CA ASN A 86 -19.66 6.17 12.43
C ASN A 86 -20.01 4.66 12.47
N ASN A 87 -19.18 3.82 13.10
CA ASN A 87 -19.33 2.36 13.10
C ASN A 87 -19.49 1.77 11.69
N ALA A 88 -18.78 2.35 10.71
CA ALA A 88 -18.85 1.88 9.33
C ALA A 88 -18.36 0.43 9.22
N THR A 89 -19.05 -0.37 8.41
CA THR A 89 -18.67 -1.77 8.14
C THR A 89 -17.96 -1.91 6.80
N ALA A 90 -17.22 -3.01 6.64
CA ALA A 90 -16.61 -3.44 5.38
C ALA A 90 -17.39 -4.60 4.73
N ASP A 91 -18.67 -4.78 5.06
CA ASP A 91 -19.47 -5.89 4.50
C ASP A 91 -19.64 -5.76 2.98
N VAL A 92 -19.75 -4.52 2.49
CA VAL A 92 -19.97 -4.18 1.07
C VAL A 92 -18.76 -3.45 0.46
N THR A 93 -18.10 -2.55 1.21
CA THR A 93 -17.02 -1.68 0.70
C THR A 93 -17.42 -0.94 -0.59
N VAL A 94 -16.75 -1.23 -1.70
CA VAL A 94 -17.10 -0.75 -3.04
C VAL A 94 -17.59 -1.87 -3.96
N ASP A 95 -17.81 -3.07 -3.43
CA ASP A 95 -18.40 -4.19 -4.16
C ASP A 95 -17.63 -4.60 -5.42
N GLU A 96 -16.29 -4.55 -5.38
CA GLU A 96 -15.45 -5.04 -6.47
C GLU A 96 -15.72 -6.54 -6.75
N TYR A 97 -16.18 -7.30 -5.75
CA TYR A 97 -16.54 -8.72 -5.93
C TYR A 97 -17.51 -8.93 -7.11
N HIS A 98 -18.53 -8.07 -7.24
CA HIS A 98 -19.47 -8.11 -8.36
C HIS A 98 -19.09 -7.17 -9.52
N ARG A 99 -18.29 -6.13 -9.25
CA ARG A 99 -18.04 -5.02 -10.18
C ARG A 99 -16.63 -4.99 -10.77
N TYR A 100 -15.81 -6.00 -10.52
CA TYR A 100 -14.42 -6.09 -11.00
C TYR A 100 -14.24 -5.82 -12.50
N LYS A 101 -15.22 -6.18 -13.34
CA LYS A 101 -15.17 -5.87 -14.78
C LYS A 101 -15.20 -4.37 -15.06
N GLU A 102 -16.03 -3.61 -14.32
CA GLU A 102 -16.08 -2.15 -14.40
C GLU A 102 -14.71 -1.57 -14.04
N ASP A 103 -14.14 -2.03 -12.93
CA ASP A 103 -12.88 -1.53 -12.37
C ASP A 103 -11.68 -1.85 -13.29
N VAL A 104 -11.58 -3.07 -13.82
CA VAL A 104 -10.57 -3.46 -14.83
C VAL A 104 -10.71 -2.66 -16.13
N ASN A 105 -11.94 -2.38 -16.57
CA ASN A 105 -12.15 -1.55 -17.76
C ASN A 105 -11.71 -0.11 -17.53
N ILE A 106 -11.91 0.45 -16.34
CA ILE A 106 -11.40 1.79 -16.00
C ILE A 106 -9.87 1.80 -16.09
N MET A 107 -9.18 0.86 -15.45
CA MET A 107 -7.71 0.74 -15.52
C MET A 107 -7.21 0.69 -16.97
N LYS A 108 -7.83 -0.16 -17.79
CA LYS A 108 -7.49 -0.29 -19.21
C LYS A 108 -7.70 1.02 -19.97
N ASN A 109 -8.81 1.71 -19.72
CA ASN A 109 -9.14 2.97 -20.39
C ASN A 109 -8.24 4.14 -19.97
N MET A 110 -7.63 4.06 -18.79
CA MET A 110 -6.62 5.02 -18.31
C MET A 110 -5.19 4.66 -18.75
N GLY A 111 -5.00 3.53 -19.45
CA GLY A 111 -3.71 3.14 -20.01
C GLY A 111 -2.75 2.49 -19.02
N PHE A 112 -3.24 2.02 -17.86
CA PHE A 112 -2.44 1.22 -16.94
C PHE A 112 -2.15 -0.17 -17.54
N ASP A 113 -1.02 -0.74 -17.12
CA ASP A 113 -0.53 -2.05 -17.58
C ASP A 113 -0.83 -3.17 -16.60
N ALA A 114 -0.98 -2.84 -15.31
CA ALA A 114 -1.03 -3.80 -14.22
C ALA A 114 -2.03 -3.39 -13.14
N TYR A 115 -2.53 -4.40 -12.43
CA TYR A 115 -3.32 -4.21 -11.23
C TYR A 115 -2.70 -5.04 -10.11
N ARG A 116 -2.30 -4.35 -9.04
CA ARG A 116 -1.91 -5.00 -7.80
C ARG A 116 -3.14 -5.18 -6.94
N PHE A 117 -3.50 -6.42 -6.63
CA PHE A 117 -4.64 -6.78 -5.80
C PHE A 117 -4.19 -7.79 -4.74
N SER A 118 -4.98 -8.02 -3.70
CA SER A 118 -4.73 -9.12 -2.76
C SER A 118 -5.78 -10.21 -2.85
N ILE A 119 -5.38 -11.42 -2.46
CA ILE A 119 -6.26 -12.57 -2.31
C ILE A 119 -6.62 -12.67 -0.83
N SER A 120 -7.92 -12.65 -0.51
CA SER A 120 -8.38 -12.84 0.86
C SER A 120 -8.18 -14.29 1.27
N TRP A 121 -7.25 -14.52 2.20
CA TRP A 121 -6.96 -15.84 2.74
C TRP A 121 -8.25 -16.50 3.28
N SER A 122 -9.04 -15.78 4.07
CA SER A 122 -10.30 -16.30 4.63
C SER A 122 -11.40 -16.53 3.58
N ARG A 123 -11.26 -15.98 2.37
CA ARG A 123 -12.15 -16.30 1.24
C ARG A 123 -11.76 -17.61 0.55
N ILE A 124 -10.47 -17.96 0.52
CA ILE A 124 -9.98 -19.24 -0.02
C ILE A 124 -10.13 -20.37 1.02
N PHE A 125 -9.66 -20.15 2.23
CA PHE A 125 -9.75 -21.08 3.36
C PHE A 125 -10.52 -20.41 4.49
N PRO A 126 -11.83 -20.67 4.65
CA PRO A 126 -12.66 -20.00 5.66
C PRO A 126 -12.16 -20.20 7.09
N ASN A 127 -11.55 -21.34 7.38
CA ASN A 127 -10.93 -21.66 8.68
C ASN A 127 -9.41 -21.41 8.68
N GLY A 128 -8.88 -20.73 7.66
CA GLY A 128 -7.46 -20.50 7.41
C GLY A 128 -6.66 -21.71 6.93
N THR A 129 -7.09 -22.93 7.26
CA THR A 129 -6.53 -24.18 6.72
C THR A 129 -7.65 -25.16 6.35
N GLY A 130 -7.28 -26.28 5.73
CA GLY A 130 -8.19 -27.39 5.45
C GLY A 130 -9.06 -27.16 4.21
N MET A 131 -10.37 -27.05 4.41
CA MET A 131 -11.33 -27.06 3.31
C MET A 131 -11.27 -25.76 2.48
N VAL A 132 -11.06 -25.92 1.17
CA VAL A 132 -11.08 -24.83 0.20
C VAL A 132 -12.53 -24.42 -0.08
N ASN A 133 -12.78 -23.11 -0.10
CA ASN A 133 -14.01 -22.53 -0.61
C ASN A 133 -13.90 -22.30 -2.12
N GLN A 134 -14.52 -23.19 -2.90
CA GLN A 134 -14.45 -23.13 -4.37
C GLN A 134 -15.07 -21.85 -4.94
N GLU A 135 -16.10 -21.28 -4.32
CA GLU A 135 -16.69 -20.02 -4.80
C GLU A 135 -15.70 -18.85 -4.70
N GLY A 136 -14.90 -18.83 -3.63
CA GLY A 136 -13.79 -17.90 -3.46
C GLY A 136 -12.71 -18.07 -4.54
N VAL A 137 -12.33 -19.31 -4.83
CA VAL A 137 -11.39 -19.64 -5.92
C VAL A 137 -11.93 -19.16 -7.27
N ASP A 138 -13.20 -19.39 -7.55
CA ASP A 138 -13.84 -19.00 -8.79
C ASP A 138 -13.90 -17.48 -8.96
N TYR A 139 -14.06 -16.72 -7.87
CA TYR A 139 -13.98 -15.25 -7.92
C TYR A 139 -12.61 -14.78 -8.40
N TYR A 140 -11.52 -15.25 -7.79
CA TYR A 140 -10.17 -14.83 -8.19
C TYR A 140 -9.83 -15.30 -9.61
N ASN A 141 -10.24 -16.51 -10.02
CA ASN A 141 -10.12 -16.95 -11.42
C ASN A 141 -10.82 -15.98 -12.38
N ARG A 142 -12.08 -15.59 -12.12
CA ARG A 142 -12.82 -14.66 -12.97
C ARG A 142 -12.15 -13.28 -13.06
N LEU A 143 -11.67 -12.75 -11.93
CA LEU A 143 -10.94 -11.49 -11.88
C LEU A 143 -9.65 -11.56 -12.71
N ILE A 144 -8.82 -12.58 -12.47
CA ILE A 144 -7.54 -12.82 -13.16
C ILE A 144 -7.75 -13.01 -14.66
N ASP A 145 -8.71 -13.85 -15.05
CA ASP A 145 -9.01 -14.10 -16.46
C ASP A 145 -9.46 -12.83 -17.19
N TYR A 146 -10.25 -11.99 -16.51
CA TYR A 146 -10.70 -10.73 -17.11
C TYR A 146 -9.57 -9.71 -17.22
N MET A 147 -8.67 -9.64 -16.23
CA MET A 147 -7.44 -8.84 -16.32
C MET A 147 -6.59 -9.26 -17.52
N VAL A 148 -6.25 -10.55 -17.61
CA VAL A 148 -5.46 -11.11 -18.72
C VAL A 148 -6.14 -10.83 -20.06
N LYS A 149 -7.45 -11.05 -20.17
CA LYS A 149 -8.24 -10.74 -21.37
C LYS A 149 -8.16 -9.27 -21.79
N LYS A 150 -8.07 -8.34 -20.83
CA LYS A 150 -7.96 -6.89 -21.11
C LYS A 150 -6.52 -6.43 -21.29
N GLY A 151 -5.54 -7.32 -21.11
CA GLY A 151 -4.13 -7.00 -21.14
C GLY A 151 -3.69 -6.17 -19.93
N ILE A 152 -4.35 -6.36 -18.78
CA ILE A 152 -3.91 -5.88 -17.48
C ILE A 152 -3.18 -7.04 -16.79
N LYS A 153 -1.94 -6.81 -16.36
CA LYS A 153 -1.13 -7.84 -15.68
C LYS A 153 -1.56 -7.98 -14.22
N PRO A 154 -1.88 -9.19 -13.74
CA PRO A 154 -2.17 -9.44 -12.34
C PRO A 154 -0.87 -9.43 -11.51
N TYR A 155 -0.82 -8.56 -10.50
CA TYR A 155 0.21 -8.52 -9.46
C TYR A 155 -0.45 -8.93 -8.14
N ALA A 156 -0.32 -10.20 -7.73
CA ALA A 156 -1.11 -10.74 -6.63
C ALA A 156 -0.34 -10.69 -5.30
N ASN A 157 -0.95 -10.08 -4.29
CA ASN A 157 -0.48 -10.10 -2.92
C ASN A 157 -1.24 -11.16 -2.12
N LEU A 158 -0.53 -12.07 -1.48
CA LEU A 158 -1.14 -13.19 -0.76
C LEU A 158 -1.78 -12.76 0.56
N TYR A 159 -1.24 -11.74 1.22
CA TYR A 159 -1.74 -11.26 2.49
C TYR A 159 -1.70 -9.74 2.60
N HIS A 160 -2.85 -9.15 2.93
CA HIS A 160 -2.98 -7.73 3.20
C HIS A 160 -3.81 -7.51 4.48
N TYR A 161 -3.18 -7.79 5.62
CA TYR A 161 -3.71 -7.66 6.99
C TYR A 161 -4.87 -8.60 7.35
N ASP A 162 -5.35 -9.38 6.40
CA ASP A 162 -6.62 -10.11 6.40
C ASP A 162 -6.48 -11.56 6.91
N LEU A 163 -5.80 -11.73 8.05
CA LEU A 163 -5.59 -13.04 8.67
C LEU A 163 -6.95 -13.71 8.96
N PRO A 164 -7.19 -14.97 8.57
CA PRO A 164 -8.39 -15.69 8.96
C PRO A 164 -8.55 -15.71 10.47
N LEU A 165 -9.71 -15.30 10.98
CA LEU A 165 -9.98 -15.19 12.40
C LEU A 165 -9.77 -16.53 13.12
N ALA A 166 -10.13 -17.65 12.45
CA ALA A 166 -9.94 -19.00 12.98
C ALA A 166 -8.48 -19.29 13.39
N LEU A 167 -7.47 -18.79 12.65
CA LEU A 167 -6.06 -18.98 13.02
C LEU A 167 -5.66 -18.12 14.22
N HIS A 168 -6.27 -16.94 14.35
CA HIS A 168 -6.09 -16.11 15.53
C HIS A 168 -6.74 -16.74 16.77
N GLU A 169 -7.94 -17.30 16.66
CA GLU A 169 -8.61 -17.98 17.76
C GLU A 169 -7.92 -19.29 18.17
N GLN A 170 -7.37 -20.03 17.20
CA GLN A 170 -6.73 -21.31 17.47
C GLN A 170 -5.36 -21.15 18.16
N TYR A 171 -4.55 -20.17 17.75
CA TYR A 171 -3.17 -20.02 18.24
C TYR A 171 -2.61 -18.59 18.18
N LEU A 172 -3.45 -17.56 18.19
CA LEU A 172 -3.07 -16.13 18.15
C LEU A 172 -2.36 -15.67 16.86
N GLY A 173 -2.47 -16.44 15.77
CA GLY A 173 -1.98 -16.03 14.45
C GLY A 173 -0.48 -15.78 14.45
N TRP A 174 -0.06 -14.56 14.14
CA TRP A 174 1.35 -14.16 14.01
C TRP A 174 2.19 -14.31 15.27
N LEU A 175 1.59 -14.55 16.44
CA LEU A 175 2.34 -14.84 17.67
C LEU A 175 2.76 -16.30 17.83
N SER A 176 2.31 -17.20 16.95
CA SER A 176 2.64 -18.62 16.99
C SER A 176 3.48 -19.06 15.80
N PRO A 177 4.49 -19.93 15.99
CA PRO A 177 5.27 -20.49 14.88
C PRO A 177 4.42 -21.34 13.93
N ASN A 178 3.26 -21.84 14.36
CA ASN A 178 2.36 -22.63 13.52
C ASN A 178 1.84 -21.86 12.30
N ILE A 179 1.85 -20.52 12.36
CA ILE A 179 1.39 -19.69 11.24
C ILE A 179 2.32 -19.79 10.02
N VAL A 180 3.60 -20.12 10.23
CA VAL A 180 4.61 -20.21 9.16
C VAL A 180 4.21 -21.26 8.15
N GLU A 181 3.87 -22.45 8.62
CA GLU A 181 3.46 -23.56 7.76
C GLU A 181 2.06 -23.32 7.18
N ALA A 182 1.12 -22.78 7.97
CA ALA A 182 -0.23 -22.47 7.49
C ALA A 182 -0.21 -21.44 6.35
N PHE A 183 0.62 -20.40 6.45
CA PHE A 183 0.78 -19.42 5.38
C PHE A 183 1.47 -20.04 4.16
N ALA A 184 2.47 -20.88 4.37
CA ALA A 184 3.17 -21.55 3.27
C ALA A 184 2.24 -22.53 2.52
N ASP A 185 1.33 -23.22 3.21
CA ASP A 185 0.29 -24.09 2.61
C ASP A 185 -0.73 -23.28 1.80
N TYR A 186 -1.20 -22.16 2.35
CA TYR A 186 -2.07 -21.24 1.62
C TYR A 186 -1.39 -20.67 0.37
N ALA A 187 -0.13 -20.24 0.48
CA ALA A 187 0.66 -19.74 -0.63
C ALA A 187 0.84 -20.82 -1.72
N ASP A 188 1.19 -22.04 -1.32
CA ASP A 188 1.34 -23.22 -2.20
C ASP A 188 0.06 -23.44 -3.03
N PHE A 189 -1.10 -23.44 -2.37
CA PHE A 189 -2.40 -23.54 -3.05
C PHE A 189 -2.63 -22.40 -4.06
N CYS A 190 -2.35 -21.15 -3.69
CA CYS A 190 -2.49 -20.02 -4.59
C CYS A 190 -1.56 -20.13 -5.81
N PHE A 191 -0.31 -20.55 -5.62
CA PHE A 191 0.63 -20.77 -6.72
C PHE A 191 0.15 -21.87 -7.65
N GLN A 192 -0.31 -23.00 -7.10
CA GLN A 192 -0.86 -24.10 -7.88
C GLN A 192 -2.07 -23.67 -8.72
N THR A 193 -2.96 -22.88 -8.12
CA THR A 193 -4.28 -22.59 -8.70
C THR A 193 -4.26 -21.43 -9.70
N PHE A 194 -3.43 -20.40 -9.44
CA PHE A 194 -3.44 -19.15 -10.23
C PHE A 194 -2.12 -18.85 -10.93
N GLY A 195 -1.03 -19.55 -10.58
CA GLY A 195 0.32 -19.23 -11.06
C GLY A 195 0.58 -19.57 -12.53
N ASP A 196 -0.36 -20.22 -13.21
CA ASP A 196 -0.36 -20.35 -14.67
C ASP A 196 -0.55 -18.97 -15.35
N ARG A 197 -1.33 -18.07 -14.75
CA ARG A 197 -1.63 -16.71 -15.23
C ARG A 197 -0.97 -15.59 -14.41
N VAL A 198 -0.82 -15.77 -13.10
CA VAL A 198 -0.18 -14.80 -12.21
C VAL A 198 1.33 -15.05 -12.16
N LYS A 199 2.11 -14.06 -12.62
CA LYS A 199 3.58 -14.15 -12.72
C LYS A 199 4.33 -13.25 -11.74
N ASP A 200 3.63 -12.38 -11.06
CA ASP A 200 4.20 -11.44 -10.11
C ASP A 200 3.45 -11.57 -8.78
N TRP A 201 4.14 -12.12 -7.78
CA TRP A 201 3.62 -12.42 -6.46
C TRP A 201 4.25 -11.53 -5.39
N PHE A 202 3.48 -11.28 -4.34
CA PHE A 202 3.96 -10.72 -3.08
C PHE A 202 3.40 -11.55 -1.93
N THR A 203 4.21 -11.81 -0.91
CA THR A 203 3.73 -12.52 0.27
C THR A 203 2.91 -11.60 1.17
N PHE A 204 3.52 -10.54 1.66
CA PHE A 204 2.94 -9.64 2.66
C PHE A 204 2.91 -8.20 2.17
N ASN A 205 1.86 -7.48 2.56
CA ASN A 205 1.84 -6.03 2.58
C ASN A 205 2.19 -5.48 3.95
N GLU A 206 3.17 -4.57 4.00
CA GLU A 206 3.52 -3.75 5.16
C GLU A 206 3.55 -4.56 6.47
N PRO A 207 4.36 -5.63 6.54
CA PRO A 207 4.42 -6.46 7.73
C PRO A 207 4.88 -5.68 8.98
N ARG A 208 5.56 -4.54 8.80
CA ARG A 208 5.84 -3.59 9.89
C ARG A 208 4.55 -2.99 10.44
N CYS A 209 3.63 -2.54 9.59
CA CYS A 209 2.30 -2.08 10.03
C CYS A 209 1.53 -3.18 10.75
N VAL A 210 1.60 -4.44 10.32
CA VAL A 210 0.98 -5.57 11.04
C VAL A 210 1.57 -5.69 12.45
N ALA A 211 2.90 -5.75 12.56
CA ALA A 211 3.58 -5.92 13.84
C ALA A 211 3.38 -4.70 14.77
N ALA A 212 3.66 -3.50 14.29
CA ALA A 212 3.58 -2.28 15.08
C ALA A 212 2.13 -1.88 15.40
N LEU A 213 1.27 -1.78 14.38
CA LEU A 213 -0.11 -1.30 14.63
C LEU A 213 -0.99 -2.40 15.24
N GLY A 214 -0.71 -3.67 14.98
CA GLY A 214 -1.50 -4.79 15.51
C GLY A 214 -1.11 -5.24 16.92
N TYR A 215 0.17 -5.09 17.30
CA TYR A 215 0.74 -5.68 18.53
C TYR A 215 1.55 -4.71 19.41
N ASP A 216 1.84 -3.48 18.94
CA ASP A 216 2.49 -2.45 19.77
C ASP A 216 1.46 -1.51 20.39
N ASN A 217 0.75 -0.75 19.54
CA ASN A 217 -0.24 0.23 20.00
C ASN A 217 -1.70 -0.24 19.88
N GLY A 218 -1.93 -1.44 19.36
CA GLY A 218 -3.27 -2.02 19.17
C GLY A 218 -4.20 -1.20 18.27
N PHE A 219 -3.66 -0.33 17.41
CA PHE A 219 -4.45 0.52 16.52
C PHE A 219 -5.12 -0.30 15.40
N HIS A 220 -4.48 -1.35 14.90
CA HIS A 220 -5.01 -2.27 13.89
C HIS A 220 -5.38 -3.62 14.52
N ALA A 221 -6.15 -4.43 13.79
CA ALA A 221 -6.44 -5.81 14.20
C ALA A 221 -5.12 -6.60 14.40
N PRO A 222 -4.99 -7.45 15.43
CA PRO A 222 -6.04 -7.87 16.39
C PRO A 222 -6.23 -6.91 17.59
N GLY A 223 -5.59 -5.75 17.62
CA GLY A 223 -5.79 -4.74 18.65
C GLY A 223 -5.08 -5.06 19.97
N ARG A 224 -3.91 -5.70 19.90
CA ARG A 224 -3.13 -6.10 21.07
C ARG A 224 -2.09 -5.04 21.42
N CYS A 225 -1.97 -4.77 22.70
CA CYS A 225 -0.98 -3.86 23.28
C CYS A 225 -0.89 -4.06 24.80
N SER A 226 0.16 -3.55 25.41
CA SER A 226 0.23 -3.42 26.87
C SER A 226 -0.96 -2.59 27.39
N GLY A 227 -1.88 -3.23 28.10
CA GLY A 227 -3.09 -2.59 28.64
C GLY A 227 -4.31 -2.53 27.70
N CYS A 228 -4.22 -3.10 26.50
CA CYS A 228 -5.38 -3.26 25.61
C CYS A 228 -6.37 -4.31 26.13
N ASP A 229 -7.67 -4.16 25.80
CA ASP A 229 -8.72 -5.12 26.16
C ASP A 229 -8.45 -6.53 25.61
N ALA A 230 -7.84 -6.62 24.42
CA ALA A 230 -7.45 -7.90 23.81
C ALA A 230 -6.24 -8.55 24.50
N GLY A 231 -5.68 -7.89 25.53
CA GLY A 231 -4.37 -8.20 26.09
C GLY A 231 -3.24 -7.81 25.15
N GLY A 232 -2.04 -8.27 25.46
CA GLY A 232 -0.85 -8.03 24.66
C GLY A 232 0.35 -7.61 25.49
N ASN A 233 1.50 -7.53 24.83
CA ASN A 233 2.71 -6.97 25.40
C ASN A 233 3.49 -6.23 24.31
N SER A 234 3.41 -4.91 24.35
CA SER A 234 4.06 -3.98 23.41
C SER A 234 5.59 -4.12 23.36
N THR A 235 6.20 -4.71 24.39
CA THR A 235 7.65 -4.91 24.46
C THR A 235 8.13 -6.17 23.73
N THR A 236 7.26 -7.15 23.48
CA THR A 236 7.66 -8.47 22.94
C THR A 236 6.85 -8.92 21.72
N GLU A 237 5.54 -8.68 21.71
CA GLU A 237 4.65 -9.20 20.66
C GLU A 237 4.93 -8.64 19.26
N PRO A 238 5.28 -7.34 19.07
CA PRO A 238 5.67 -6.84 17.76
C PRO A 238 6.86 -7.60 17.16
N TYR A 239 7.87 -7.91 17.98
CA TYR A 239 9.06 -8.65 17.57
C TYR A 239 8.76 -10.09 17.21
N LEU A 240 7.91 -10.75 18.00
CA LEU A 240 7.48 -12.12 17.71
C LEU A 240 6.63 -12.19 16.43
N ALA A 241 5.70 -11.25 16.25
CA ALA A 241 4.88 -11.17 15.05
C ALA A 241 5.73 -10.91 13.79
N ALA A 242 6.64 -9.95 13.84
CA ALA A 242 7.56 -9.66 12.73
C ALA A 242 8.45 -10.86 12.40
N HIS A 243 8.95 -11.58 13.41
CA HIS A 243 9.77 -12.77 13.20
C HIS A 243 9.01 -13.86 12.44
N HIS A 244 7.79 -14.20 12.87
CA HIS A 244 6.98 -15.19 12.15
C HIS A 244 6.52 -14.72 10.77
N LEU A 245 6.27 -13.41 10.57
CA LEU A 245 6.01 -12.85 9.24
C LEU A 245 7.21 -13.05 8.30
N ILE A 246 8.44 -12.80 8.78
CA ILE A 246 9.67 -13.01 8.00
C ILE A 246 9.86 -14.50 7.67
N LEU A 247 9.68 -15.39 8.64
CA LEU A 247 9.78 -16.84 8.42
C LEU A 247 8.71 -17.36 7.45
N SER A 248 7.48 -16.87 7.57
CA SER A 248 6.37 -17.20 6.67
C SER A 248 6.66 -16.76 5.22
N HIS A 249 7.29 -15.59 5.05
CA HIS A 249 7.70 -15.09 3.74
C HIS A 249 8.72 -16.05 3.12
N ALA A 250 9.78 -16.35 3.87
CA ALA A 250 10.85 -17.22 3.43
C ALA A 250 10.38 -18.65 3.13
N ALA A 251 9.47 -19.21 3.94
CA ALA A 251 8.86 -20.52 3.71
C ALA A 251 8.02 -20.55 2.41
N ALA A 252 7.19 -19.53 2.17
CA ALA A 252 6.40 -19.43 0.95
C ALA A 252 7.29 -19.26 -0.30
N VAL A 253 8.35 -18.44 -0.20
CA VAL A 253 9.34 -18.25 -1.28
C VAL A 253 10.07 -19.56 -1.58
N LYS A 254 10.53 -20.27 -0.56
CA LYS A 254 11.19 -21.57 -0.72
C LYS A 254 10.30 -22.54 -1.49
N ARG A 255 9.03 -22.68 -1.10
CA ARG A 255 8.05 -23.51 -1.84
C ARG A 255 7.84 -23.04 -3.27
N TYR A 256 7.72 -21.72 -3.50
CA TYR A 256 7.58 -21.18 -4.84
C TYR A 256 8.77 -21.56 -5.74
N ARG A 257 10.00 -21.37 -5.26
CA ARG A 257 11.23 -21.66 -6.00
C ARG A 257 11.40 -23.15 -6.27
N GLU A 258 11.20 -23.99 -5.26
CA GLU A 258 11.40 -25.44 -5.35
C GLU A 258 10.33 -26.14 -6.18
N LYS A 259 9.07 -25.73 -6.05
CA LYS A 259 7.96 -26.37 -6.75
C LYS A 259 7.64 -25.64 -8.04
N TYR A 260 7.35 -24.34 -8.01
CA TYR A 260 6.60 -23.66 -9.08
C TYR A 260 7.43 -22.85 -10.09
N GLN A 261 8.54 -22.24 -9.66
CA GLN A 261 9.22 -21.20 -10.42
C GLN A 261 9.75 -21.71 -11.77
N LEU A 262 10.25 -22.95 -11.83
CA LEU A 262 10.82 -23.53 -13.05
C LEU A 262 9.85 -23.53 -14.23
N TYR A 263 8.59 -23.91 -14.01
CA TYR A 263 7.58 -24.00 -15.07
C TYR A 263 6.67 -22.77 -15.16
N GLN A 264 6.37 -22.11 -14.03
CA GLN A 264 5.55 -20.90 -14.05
C GLN A 264 6.32 -19.68 -14.53
N LYS A 265 7.65 -19.64 -14.34
CA LYS A 265 8.55 -18.52 -14.68
C LYS A 265 8.10 -17.17 -14.11
N GLY A 266 7.44 -17.21 -12.95
CA GLY A 266 7.08 -16.00 -12.22
C GLY A 266 8.16 -15.57 -11.24
N ARG A 267 7.83 -14.53 -10.50
CA ARG A 267 8.67 -13.87 -9.52
C ARG A 267 7.89 -13.67 -8.23
N ILE A 268 8.58 -13.71 -7.10
CA ILE A 268 7.99 -13.50 -5.79
C ILE A 268 8.80 -12.48 -4.99
N GLY A 269 8.10 -11.56 -4.33
CA GLY A 269 8.68 -10.55 -3.48
C GLY A 269 7.88 -10.30 -2.21
N ILE A 270 8.15 -9.17 -1.59
CA ILE A 270 7.43 -8.66 -0.42
C ILE A 270 7.21 -7.16 -0.60
N LEU A 271 6.19 -6.60 0.05
CA LEU A 271 5.86 -5.18 0.00
C LEU A 271 6.11 -4.58 1.38
N LEU A 272 6.98 -3.59 1.44
CA LEU A 272 7.41 -2.95 2.68
C LEU A 272 7.01 -1.47 2.63
N ASP A 273 6.36 -0.98 3.68
CA ASP A 273 6.24 0.45 3.89
C ASP A 273 7.61 1.04 4.17
N PHE A 274 7.87 2.19 3.56
CA PHE A 274 9.06 2.95 3.87
C PHE A 274 8.80 4.45 3.73
N VAL A 275 8.71 5.09 4.89
CA VAL A 275 8.76 6.55 5.01
C VAL A 275 10.21 7.00 4.99
N TRP A 276 10.49 8.15 4.37
CA TRP A 276 11.83 8.73 4.47
C TRP A 276 12.04 9.46 5.80
N TYR A 277 13.17 9.19 6.45
CA TYR A 277 13.58 9.83 7.69
C TYR A 277 14.79 10.72 7.46
N GLU A 278 14.56 12.03 7.44
CA GLU A 278 15.61 13.04 7.27
C GLU A 278 16.15 13.45 8.65
N PRO A 279 17.47 13.57 8.85
CA PRO A 279 18.02 14.15 10.07
C PRO A 279 17.47 15.56 10.31
N PHE A 280 17.07 15.87 11.54
CA PHE A 280 16.56 17.20 11.89
C PHE A 280 17.63 18.28 11.68
N SER A 281 18.86 18.00 12.11
CA SER A 281 20.05 18.83 11.85
C SER A 281 21.20 17.99 11.27
N ASP A 282 22.29 18.66 10.90
CA ASP A 282 23.52 18.00 10.43
C ASP A 282 24.35 17.34 11.55
N SER A 283 23.89 17.41 12.82
CA SER A 283 24.58 16.82 13.96
C SER A 283 24.70 15.30 13.85
N ASN A 284 25.78 14.74 14.39
CA ASN A 284 25.97 13.28 14.40
C ASN A 284 24.84 12.56 15.16
N ALA A 285 24.29 13.19 16.20
CA ALA A 285 23.19 12.64 16.99
C ALA A 285 21.91 12.49 16.15
N ASP A 286 21.49 13.55 15.44
CA ASP A 286 20.29 13.49 14.59
C ASP A 286 20.48 12.58 13.37
N ARG A 287 21.70 12.52 12.81
CA ARG A 287 22.02 11.55 11.74
C ARG A 287 21.90 10.11 12.23
N ALA A 288 22.38 9.81 13.44
CA ALA A 288 22.24 8.50 14.07
C ALA A 288 20.78 8.18 14.38
N ALA A 289 20.00 9.15 14.88
CA ALA A 289 18.55 8.99 15.10
C ALA A 289 17.81 8.67 13.80
N ALA A 290 18.09 9.41 12.72
CA ALA A 290 17.52 9.13 11.41
C ALA A 290 17.90 7.74 10.89
N GLN A 291 19.13 7.27 11.13
CA GLN A 291 19.53 5.91 10.76
C GLN A 291 18.81 4.85 11.59
N ARG A 292 18.70 5.02 12.92
CA ARG A 292 17.89 4.13 13.78
C ARG A 292 16.46 4.04 13.28
N ALA A 293 15.83 5.16 12.92
CA ALA A 293 14.49 5.15 12.36
C ALA A 293 14.37 4.34 11.05
N ARG A 294 15.37 4.44 10.15
CA ARG A 294 15.42 3.62 8.92
C ARG A 294 15.60 2.13 9.23
N ASP A 295 16.45 1.80 10.19
CA ASP A 295 16.70 0.41 10.62
C ASP A 295 15.44 -0.21 11.24
N PHE A 296 14.78 0.49 12.17
CA PHE A 296 13.57 0.00 12.83
C PHE A 296 12.34 -0.04 11.90
N HIS A 297 12.33 0.75 10.83
CA HIS A 297 11.22 0.79 9.86
C HIS A 297 11.43 -0.22 8.72
N LEU A 298 12.42 0.04 7.86
CA LEU A 298 12.68 -0.77 6.67
C LEU A 298 13.62 -1.93 6.98
N GLY A 299 14.73 -1.63 7.68
CA GLY A 299 15.77 -2.62 7.99
C GLY A 299 15.23 -3.83 8.76
N TRP A 300 14.22 -3.63 9.61
CA TRP A 300 13.61 -4.69 10.39
C TRP A 300 13.15 -5.89 9.55
N PHE A 301 12.72 -5.65 8.31
CA PHE A 301 12.34 -6.70 7.36
C PHE A 301 13.39 -6.89 6.25
N LEU A 302 13.97 -5.81 5.73
CA LEU A 302 14.85 -5.90 4.57
C LEU A 302 16.25 -6.43 4.92
N ASP A 303 16.80 -6.14 6.11
CA ASP A 303 18.08 -6.72 6.54
C ASP A 303 18.00 -8.24 6.71
N PRO A 304 16.98 -8.82 7.37
CA PRO A 304 16.82 -10.27 7.39
C PRO A 304 16.77 -10.86 5.98
N ILE A 305 15.98 -10.26 5.10
CA ILE A 305 15.77 -10.77 3.74
C ILE A 305 17.04 -10.69 2.87
N ILE A 306 17.87 -9.65 3.00
CA ILE A 306 19.09 -9.49 2.19
C ILE A 306 20.32 -10.13 2.86
N HIS A 307 20.43 -10.02 4.18
CA HIS A 307 21.64 -10.37 4.95
C HIS A 307 21.47 -11.62 5.83
N GLY A 308 20.25 -12.12 6.04
CA GLY A 308 19.96 -13.25 6.93
C GLY A 308 19.97 -12.90 8.42
N ARG A 309 19.96 -11.61 8.79
CA ARG A 309 20.03 -11.14 10.17
C ARG A 309 19.31 -9.80 10.36
N TYR A 310 18.89 -9.49 11.58
CA TYR A 310 18.34 -8.18 11.92
C TYR A 310 19.40 -7.06 11.90
N PRO A 311 19.00 -5.78 11.77
CA PRO A 311 19.92 -4.65 11.89
C PRO A 311 20.66 -4.65 13.23
N TYR A 312 21.94 -4.30 13.23
CA TYR A 312 22.76 -4.28 14.45
C TYR A 312 22.20 -3.32 15.51
N SER A 313 21.75 -2.14 15.09
CA SER A 313 21.13 -1.14 15.98
C SER A 313 19.90 -1.70 16.72
N MET A 314 19.08 -2.50 16.04
CA MET A 314 17.94 -3.17 16.65
C MET A 314 18.39 -4.24 17.65
N LEU A 315 19.39 -5.07 17.29
CA LEU A 315 19.91 -6.10 18.18
C LEU A 315 20.49 -5.50 19.48
N GLU A 316 21.23 -4.40 19.36
CA GLU A 316 21.84 -3.69 20.49
C GLU A 316 20.80 -3.11 21.46
N ILE A 317 19.71 -2.54 20.93
CA ILE A 317 18.68 -1.89 21.73
C ILE A 317 17.66 -2.89 22.28
N VAL A 318 17.16 -3.79 21.44
CA VAL A 318 16.05 -4.70 21.77
C VAL A 318 16.52 -5.91 22.59
N LYS A 319 17.74 -6.39 22.33
CA LYS A 319 18.41 -7.48 23.08
C LYS A 319 17.55 -8.75 23.12
N ASP A 320 17.36 -9.33 24.31
CA ASP A 320 16.70 -10.62 24.53
C ASP A 320 15.22 -10.66 24.08
N ARG A 321 14.60 -9.51 23.82
CA ARG A 321 13.23 -9.44 23.28
C ARG A 321 13.19 -9.69 21.77
N MET A 322 14.32 -9.57 21.07
CA MET A 322 14.42 -9.86 19.64
C MET A 322 14.62 -11.37 19.45
N PRO A 323 13.70 -12.07 18.75
CA PRO A 323 13.90 -13.47 18.43
C PRO A 323 15.18 -13.68 17.61
N THR A 324 15.81 -14.85 17.77
CA THR A 324 17.03 -15.20 17.03
C THR A 324 16.70 -16.23 15.95
N PHE A 325 17.11 -15.96 14.71
CA PHE A 325 17.06 -16.97 13.65
C PHE A 325 18.07 -18.08 13.95
N SER A 326 17.64 -19.34 13.84
CA SER A 326 18.57 -20.46 13.69
C SER A 326 19.38 -20.35 12.40
N ASP A 327 20.47 -21.11 12.29
CA ASP A 327 21.29 -21.14 11.07
C ASP A 327 20.50 -21.62 9.84
N GLU A 328 19.49 -22.47 10.02
CA GLU A 328 18.60 -22.90 8.93
C GLU A 328 17.65 -21.78 8.52
N GLU A 329 17.00 -21.12 9.48
CA GLU A 329 16.09 -20.01 9.21
C GLU A 329 16.83 -18.82 8.58
N SER A 330 18.00 -18.46 9.09
CA SER A 330 18.83 -17.39 8.52
C SER A 330 19.16 -17.67 7.05
N ARG A 331 19.52 -18.91 6.70
CA ARG A 331 19.77 -19.34 5.31
C ARG A 331 18.52 -19.34 4.45
N MET A 332 17.36 -19.70 5.01
CA MET A 332 16.08 -19.69 4.29
C MET A 332 15.60 -18.26 4.00
N VAL A 333 15.78 -17.35 4.96
CA VAL A 333 15.35 -15.95 4.86
C VAL A 333 16.27 -15.14 3.96
N LYS A 334 17.58 -15.38 4.00
CA LYS A 334 18.53 -14.66 3.16
C LYS A 334 18.25 -14.89 1.66
N ASP A 335 18.29 -13.81 0.89
CA ASP A 335 18.02 -13.74 -0.54
C ASP A 335 16.63 -14.27 -0.94
N SER A 336 15.65 -14.23 -0.04
CA SER A 336 14.27 -14.74 -0.25
C SER A 336 13.35 -13.81 -1.07
N ILE A 337 13.92 -12.93 -1.90
CA ILE A 337 13.14 -12.07 -2.82
C ILE A 337 13.70 -12.10 -4.24
N ASP A 338 12.82 -11.93 -5.22
CA ASP A 338 13.19 -11.61 -6.61
C ASP A 338 13.12 -10.10 -6.87
N TYR A 339 12.27 -9.41 -6.12
CA TYR A 339 12.16 -7.95 -6.04
C TYR A 339 11.52 -7.52 -4.70
N VAL A 340 11.68 -6.26 -4.33
CA VAL A 340 11.00 -5.63 -3.19
C VAL A 340 10.03 -4.56 -3.68
N GLY A 341 8.82 -4.54 -3.15
CA GLY A 341 7.90 -3.42 -3.30
C GLY A 341 8.07 -2.44 -2.16
N ILE A 342 8.13 -1.16 -2.49
CA ILE A 342 8.18 -0.07 -1.53
C ILE A 342 6.86 0.70 -1.59
N ASN A 343 6.13 0.69 -0.48
CA ASN A 343 4.98 1.56 -0.26
C ASN A 343 5.51 2.87 0.33
N HIS A 344 5.52 3.95 -0.45
CA HIS A 344 6.07 5.24 -0.04
C HIS A 344 5.02 6.32 -0.13
N TYR A 345 4.85 7.10 0.94
CA TYR A 345 3.84 8.15 1.02
C TYR A 345 4.38 9.51 1.45
N THR A 346 5.23 9.54 2.48
CA THR A 346 5.55 10.76 3.23
C THR A 346 7.02 10.76 3.72
N SER A 347 7.41 11.78 4.46
CA SER A 347 8.69 11.89 5.13
C SER A 347 8.56 12.61 6.47
N PHE A 348 9.51 12.37 7.38
CA PHE A 348 9.59 13.06 8.67
C PHE A 348 11.02 13.47 9.00
N TYR A 349 11.19 14.49 9.83
CA TYR A 349 12.47 14.78 10.46
C TYR A 349 12.65 13.92 11.72
N MET A 350 13.85 13.38 11.92
CA MET A 350 14.24 12.63 13.11
C MET A 350 15.27 13.42 13.91
N LYS A 351 14.96 13.64 15.20
CA LYS A 351 15.86 14.23 16.19
C LYS A 351 16.34 13.17 17.17
N ASP A 352 17.54 13.33 17.69
CA ASP A 352 17.94 12.60 18.88
C ASP A 352 17.14 13.10 20.09
N PRO A 353 16.53 12.22 20.90
CA PRO A 353 15.71 12.62 22.03
C PRO A 353 16.55 13.00 23.28
N GLY A 354 17.88 12.90 23.22
CA GLY A 354 18.75 12.99 24.39
C GLY A 354 18.89 11.65 25.11
N PRO A 355 19.13 11.63 26.44
CA PRO A 355 19.34 10.40 27.20
C PRO A 355 18.18 9.41 27.05
N TRP A 356 18.50 8.15 26.75
CA TRP A 356 17.50 7.10 26.54
C TRP A 356 16.92 6.60 27.85
N ASN A 357 15.62 6.35 27.87
CA ASN A 357 15.03 5.49 28.88
C ASN A 357 15.32 4.03 28.50
N LEU A 358 16.10 3.34 29.35
CA LEU A 358 16.51 1.95 29.08
C LEU A 358 15.47 0.91 29.52
N THR A 359 14.38 1.33 30.17
CA THR A 359 13.27 0.44 30.51
C THR A 359 12.41 0.23 29.27
N PRO A 360 12.30 -1.00 28.73
CA PRO A 360 11.47 -1.26 27.56
C PRO A 360 9.99 -1.01 27.85
N THR A 361 9.33 -0.28 26.96
CA THR A 361 7.90 0.04 27.05
C THR A 361 7.13 -0.37 25.80
N SER A 362 7.73 -0.22 24.63
CA SER A 362 7.09 -0.50 23.33
C SER A 362 8.13 -0.70 22.23
N TYR A 363 7.72 -1.27 21.10
CA TYR A 363 8.54 -1.25 19.88
C TYR A 363 8.83 0.19 19.44
N GLN A 364 7.84 1.09 19.50
CA GLN A 364 8.03 2.48 19.07
C GLN A 364 9.07 3.22 19.92
N ASP A 365 9.09 3.02 21.24
CA ASP A 365 10.05 3.67 22.13
C ASP A 365 11.48 3.13 21.96
N ASP A 366 11.63 1.87 21.52
CA ASP A 366 12.93 1.24 21.24
C ASP A 366 13.68 1.89 20.07
N TRP A 367 13.02 2.72 19.25
CA TRP A 367 13.71 3.45 18.18
C TRP A 367 14.68 4.49 18.77
N HIS A 368 14.36 4.99 19.97
CA HIS A 368 15.05 6.10 20.62
C HIS A 368 15.21 7.30 19.68
N VAL A 369 14.11 7.72 19.05
CA VAL A 369 14.05 8.88 18.15
C VAL A 369 12.94 9.84 18.54
N GLY A 370 13.13 11.12 18.28
CA GLY A 370 12.04 12.09 18.31
C GLY A 370 11.55 12.40 16.90
N PHE A 371 10.24 12.37 16.69
CA PHE A 371 9.64 12.88 15.46
C PHE A 371 9.57 14.41 15.48
N ALA A 372 9.88 15.02 14.34
CA ALA A 372 9.66 16.43 14.08
C ALA A 372 8.99 16.63 12.71
N TYR A 373 8.00 17.51 12.67
CA TYR A 373 7.13 17.76 11.51
C TYR A 373 7.42 19.11 10.84
N GLU A 374 8.31 19.90 11.43
CA GLU A 374 8.75 21.19 10.95
C GLU A 374 10.23 21.41 11.30
N ARG A 375 10.88 22.33 10.61
CA ARG A 375 12.26 22.76 10.87
C ARG A 375 12.35 24.26 10.65
N ASN A 376 12.89 25.00 11.63
CA ASN A 376 12.96 26.46 11.61
C ASN A 376 11.59 27.14 11.39
N GLY A 377 10.52 26.59 11.98
CA GLY A 377 9.16 27.09 11.85
C GLY A 377 8.49 26.82 10.49
N VAL A 378 9.10 25.99 9.63
CA VAL A 378 8.54 25.60 8.34
C VAL A 378 8.17 24.11 8.37
N PRO A 379 6.89 23.74 8.16
CA PRO A 379 6.47 22.35 8.04
C PRO A 379 7.26 21.61 6.96
N ILE A 380 7.51 20.31 7.16
CA ILE A 380 8.23 19.47 6.18
C ILE A 380 7.52 19.42 4.82
N GLY A 381 6.19 19.54 4.83
CA GLY A 381 5.33 19.61 3.66
C GLY A 381 3.91 19.99 4.03
N ALA A 382 3.07 20.26 3.02
CA ALA A 382 1.63 20.41 3.22
C ALA A 382 1.02 19.05 3.60
N GLN A 383 -0.07 19.06 4.36
CA GLN A 383 -0.69 17.83 4.84
C GLN A 383 -1.91 17.44 3.96
N ALA A 384 -2.08 16.16 3.69
CA ALA A 384 -3.31 15.63 3.08
C ALA A 384 -4.42 15.47 4.15
N ASN A 385 -5.48 14.71 3.87
CA ASN A 385 -6.54 14.49 4.86
C ASN A 385 -6.07 13.61 6.02
N SER A 386 -5.30 12.56 5.72
CA SER A 386 -4.73 11.68 6.73
C SER A 386 -3.70 12.42 7.57
N TYR A 387 -3.83 12.32 8.89
CA TYR A 387 -3.02 13.13 9.81
C TYR A 387 -1.50 12.88 9.69
N TRP A 388 -1.13 11.69 9.21
CA TRP A 388 0.24 11.23 9.06
C TRP A 388 0.86 11.59 7.70
N LEU A 389 0.06 12.04 6.72
CA LEU A 389 0.50 12.16 5.33
C LEU A 389 0.90 13.60 5.00
N TYR A 390 2.19 13.88 5.12
CA TYR A 390 2.81 15.09 4.62
C TYR A 390 3.26 14.88 3.16
N ILE A 391 2.96 15.86 2.31
CA ILE A 391 3.31 15.87 0.89
C ILE A 391 4.75 16.35 0.76
N VAL A 392 5.68 15.39 0.66
CA VAL A 392 7.13 15.61 0.67
C VAL A 392 7.79 14.85 -0.50
N PRO A 393 7.68 15.35 -1.75
CA PRO A 393 8.07 14.58 -2.93
C PRO A 393 9.53 14.11 -2.94
N TRP A 394 10.46 14.94 -2.47
CA TRP A 394 11.90 14.58 -2.45
C TRP A 394 12.19 13.34 -1.55
N GLY A 395 11.27 12.99 -0.66
CA GLY A 395 11.35 11.80 0.18
C GLY A 395 11.43 10.50 -0.60
N ILE A 396 10.69 10.38 -1.71
CA ILE A 396 10.69 9.14 -2.51
C ILE A 396 12.03 8.92 -3.20
N ASN A 397 12.66 10.00 -3.67
CA ASN A 397 14.00 9.94 -4.25
C ASN A 397 15.01 9.46 -3.21
N LYS A 398 14.98 10.04 -2.02
CA LYS A 398 15.88 9.67 -0.91
C LYS A 398 15.65 8.23 -0.44
N ALA A 399 14.39 7.81 -0.28
CA ALA A 399 14.04 6.46 0.11
C ALA A 399 14.53 5.42 -0.92
N VAL A 400 14.26 5.62 -2.20
CA VAL A 400 14.71 4.71 -3.27
C VAL A 400 16.23 4.70 -3.39
N THR A 401 16.88 5.87 -3.29
CA THR A 401 18.35 5.97 -3.31
C THR A 401 18.97 5.25 -2.12
N TYR A 402 18.38 5.38 -0.93
CA TYR A 402 18.83 4.65 0.26
C TYR A 402 18.74 3.13 0.07
N VAL A 403 17.64 2.62 -0.50
CA VAL A 403 17.51 1.18 -0.80
C VAL A 403 18.57 0.74 -1.80
N LYS A 404 18.78 1.53 -2.86
CA LYS A 404 19.81 1.30 -3.88
C LYS A 404 21.21 1.18 -3.25
N GLU A 405 21.60 2.15 -2.43
CA GLU A 405 22.97 2.26 -1.91
C GLU A 405 23.24 1.29 -0.76
N THR A 406 22.25 1.06 0.10
CA THR A 406 22.42 0.25 1.32
C THR A 406 22.28 -1.25 1.06
N TYR A 407 21.41 -1.66 0.14
CA TYR A 407 21.05 -3.06 -0.08
C TYR A 407 21.52 -3.63 -1.42
N GLY A 408 22.51 -3.00 -2.07
CA GLY A 408 23.10 -3.52 -3.30
C GLY A 408 22.20 -3.40 -4.54
N ASN A 409 21.36 -2.36 -4.60
CA ASN A 409 20.46 -2.06 -5.72
C ASN A 409 19.54 -3.21 -6.15
N PRO A 410 18.73 -3.76 -5.21
CA PRO A 410 17.78 -4.82 -5.54
C PRO A 410 16.77 -4.31 -6.58
N THR A 411 16.13 -5.24 -7.28
CA THR A 411 15.00 -4.89 -8.15
C THR A 411 13.86 -4.36 -7.28
N MET A 412 13.38 -3.15 -7.59
CA MET A 412 12.34 -2.47 -6.82
C MET A 412 11.09 -2.24 -7.66
N ILE A 413 9.94 -2.17 -7.00
CA ILE A 413 8.75 -1.46 -7.49
C ILE A 413 8.31 -0.44 -6.46
N LEU A 414 7.73 0.67 -6.89
CA LEU A 414 6.94 1.52 -6.01
C LEU A 414 5.52 0.95 -6.02
N SER A 415 5.18 0.17 -4.99
CA SER A 415 3.96 -0.65 -4.96
C SER A 415 2.74 0.07 -4.44
N GLU A 416 2.95 1.16 -3.71
CA GLU A 416 1.92 2.12 -3.31
C GLU A 416 2.54 3.51 -3.21
N ASN A 417 1.84 4.50 -3.76
CA ASN A 417 2.09 5.92 -3.59
C ASN A 417 0.79 6.67 -3.86
N GLY A 418 0.42 7.64 -3.02
CA GLY A 418 -0.85 8.34 -3.15
C GLY A 418 -1.14 9.32 -2.02
N MET A 419 -2.29 9.98 -2.10
CA MET A 419 -2.77 10.91 -1.08
C MET A 419 -4.30 10.90 -1.00
N ASP A 420 -4.85 11.28 0.15
CA ASP A 420 -6.28 11.23 0.41
C ASP A 420 -6.99 12.59 0.52
N GLN A 421 -8.25 12.59 0.07
CA GLN A 421 -9.19 13.68 0.32
C GLN A 421 -10.09 13.33 1.52
N PRO A 422 -10.74 14.32 2.15
CA PRO A 422 -11.74 14.08 3.17
C PRO A 422 -12.93 13.27 2.64
N GLY A 423 -13.43 12.33 3.43
CA GLY A 423 -14.51 11.42 3.04
C GLY A 423 -15.85 12.09 2.77
N ASN A 424 -16.09 13.27 3.36
CA ASN A 424 -17.32 14.05 3.20
C ASN A 424 -17.34 14.97 1.95
N VAL A 425 -16.28 14.96 1.12
CA VAL A 425 -16.24 15.73 -0.12
C VAL A 425 -17.38 15.31 -1.06
N SER A 426 -18.07 16.28 -1.67
CA SER A 426 -19.15 15.98 -2.62
C SER A 426 -18.58 15.39 -3.93
N ILE A 427 -19.41 14.74 -4.75
CA ILE A 427 -18.97 14.24 -6.07
C ILE A 427 -18.38 15.38 -6.91
N THR A 428 -19.07 16.53 -6.99
CA THR A 428 -18.64 17.67 -7.82
C THR A 428 -17.33 18.31 -7.36
N GLN A 429 -16.96 18.15 -6.09
CA GLN A 429 -15.67 18.61 -5.57
C GLN A 429 -14.61 17.49 -5.63
N GLY A 430 -15.00 16.27 -5.29
CA GLY A 430 -14.11 15.12 -5.15
C GLY A 430 -13.47 14.69 -6.45
N VAL A 431 -14.17 14.85 -7.58
CA VAL A 431 -13.62 14.56 -8.91
C VAL A 431 -12.57 15.57 -9.37
N HIS A 432 -12.56 16.80 -8.83
CA HIS A 432 -11.59 17.83 -9.17
C HIS A 432 -10.41 17.86 -8.19
N ASP A 433 -9.61 16.80 -8.22
CA ASP A 433 -8.55 16.52 -7.25
C ASP A 433 -7.17 17.05 -7.66
N THR A 434 -7.08 18.34 -7.99
CA THR A 434 -5.84 18.99 -8.47
C THR A 434 -4.65 18.80 -7.52
N VAL A 435 -4.86 18.74 -6.20
CA VAL A 435 -3.77 18.47 -5.23
C VAL A 435 -3.16 17.09 -5.46
N ARG A 436 -3.99 16.08 -5.79
CA ARG A 436 -3.54 14.73 -6.11
C ARG A 436 -2.78 14.67 -7.43
N ILE A 437 -3.19 15.43 -8.44
CA ILE A 437 -2.39 15.58 -9.69
C ILE A 437 -0.99 16.10 -9.36
N ARG A 438 -0.90 17.18 -8.55
CA ARG A 438 0.40 17.75 -8.16
C ARG A 438 1.23 16.78 -7.33
N TYR A 439 0.60 16.04 -6.41
CA TYR A 439 1.24 14.96 -5.66
C TYR A 439 1.90 13.95 -6.62
N TYR A 440 1.13 13.35 -7.54
CA TYR A 440 1.67 12.36 -8.47
C TYR A 440 2.74 12.93 -9.39
N ARG A 441 2.50 14.09 -10.01
CA ARG A 441 3.50 14.73 -10.87
C ARG A 441 4.83 14.92 -10.14
N ASN A 442 4.79 15.42 -8.90
CA ASN A 442 6.00 15.71 -8.15
C ASN A 442 6.70 14.43 -7.67
N TYR A 443 5.98 13.46 -7.09
CA TYR A 443 6.57 12.21 -6.61
C TYR A 443 7.12 11.35 -7.76
N ILE A 444 6.40 11.25 -8.87
CA ILE A 444 6.87 10.49 -10.05
C ILE A 444 8.09 11.17 -10.69
N THR A 445 8.19 12.51 -10.64
CA THR A 445 9.39 13.24 -11.06
C THR A 445 10.58 12.92 -10.17
N GLU A 446 10.41 12.92 -8.85
CA GLU A 446 11.48 12.59 -7.90
C GLU A 446 11.90 11.10 -7.99
N LEU A 447 10.95 10.20 -8.23
CA LEU A 447 11.21 8.80 -8.53
C LEU A 447 12.04 8.67 -9.82
N LYS A 448 11.66 9.39 -10.87
CA LYS A 448 12.39 9.38 -12.14
C LYS A 448 13.86 9.80 -11.93
N LYS A 449 14.12 10.82 -11.12
CA LYS A 449 15.51 11.22 -10.79
C LYS A 449 16.31 10.06 -10.18
N ALA A 450 15.73 9.33 -9.22
CA ALA A 450 16.40 8.18 -8.62
C ALA A 450 16.67 7.05 -9.64
N ILE A 451 15.75 6.84 -10.59
CA ILE A 451 15.92 5.89 -11.69
C ILE A 451 17.03 6.33 -12.65
N ASP A 452 17.03 7.60 -13.04
CA ASP A 452 18.07 8.18 -13.90
C ASP A 452 19.46 8.12 -13.22
N ASP A 453 19.50 8.20 -11.89
CA ASP A 453 20.67 8.00 -11.05
C ASP A 453 21.01 6.52 -10.79
N GLY A 454 20.35 5.58 -11.47
CA GLY A 454 20.70 4.16 -11.52
C GLY A 454 19.96 3.24 -10.53
N ALA A 455 18.93 3.71 -9.84
CA ALA A 455 18.08 2.84 -9.02
C ALA A 455 17.29 1.86 -9.90
N LYS A 456 17.30 0.57 -9.58
CA LYS A 456 16.64 -0.48 -10.36
C LYS A 456 15.14 -0.60 -10.05
N VAL A 457 14.39 0.47 -10.34
CA VAL A 457 12.92 0.47 -10.22
C VAL A 457 12.29 0.06 -11.54
N ILE A 458 11.42 -0.96 -11.51
CA ILE A 458 10.79 -1.53 -12.72
C ILE A 458 9.29 -1.24 -12.84
N GLY A 459 8.69 -0.61 -11.82
CA GLY A 459 7.28 -0.24 -11.87
C GLY A 459 6.83 0.72 -10.79
N TYR A 460 5.66 1.31 -11.02
CA TYR A 460 4.99 2.27 -10.14
C TYR A 460 3.50 1.94 -10.07
N PHE A 461 2.95 1.90 -8.86
CA PHE A 461 1.55 1.58 -8.58
C PHE A 461 0.92 2.68 -7.73
N ALA A 462 -0.13 3.32 -8.27
CA ALA A 462 -0.89 4.33 -7.55
C ALA A 462 -1.81 3.69 -6.51
N TRP A 463 -1.68 4.13 -5.25
CA TRP A 463 -2.66 3.84 -4.21
C TRP A 463 -3.69 4.98 -4.15
N SER A 464 -4.93 4.78 -4.55
CA SER A 464 -5.59 3.54 -5.01
C SER A 464 -6.29 3.75 -6.35
N LEU A 465 -6.76 2.66 -6.97
CA LEU A 465 -7.71 2.79 -8.09
C LEU A 465 -8.97 3.51 -7.62
N LEU A 466 -9.61 2.97 -6.58
CA LEU A 466 -10.91 3.39 -6.08
C LEU A 466 -10.77 3.99 -4.68
N ASP A 467 -11.58 5.01 -4.37
CA ASP A 467 -11.92 5.32 -2.99
C ASP A 467 -12.41 4.02 -2.31
N ASN A 468 -11.95 3.71 -1.10
CA ASN A 468 -12.15 2.40 -0.48
C ASN A 468 -12.32 2.52 1.05
N PHE A 469 -12.43 1.38 1.75
CA PHE A 469 -12.44 1.32 3.21
C PHE A 469 -11.00 1.49 3.75
N GLU A 470 -10.63 2.68 4.23
CA GLU A 470 -9.28 3.01 4.70
C GLU A 470 -9.10 2.63 6.18
N TRP A 471 -9.14 1.32 6.47
CA TRP A 471 -8.83 0.75 7.78
C TRP A 471 -9.55 1.48 8.93
N ARG A 472 -8.80 1.99 9.92
CA ARG A 472 -9.33 2.76 11.07
C ARG A 472 -9.98 4.09 10.70
N LEU A 473 -9.76 4.61 9.50
CA LEU A 473 -10.47 5.79 8.98
C LEU A 473 -11.79 5.41 8.28
N GLY A 474 -12.04 4.12 8.03
CA GLY A 474 -13.22 3.68 7.28
C GLY A 474 -13.38 4.45 5.98
N TYR A 475 -14.56 5.02 5.74
CA TYR A 475 -14.85 5.79 4.53
C TYR A 475 -14.55 7.30 4.65
N THR A 476 -13.87 7.73 5.73
CA THR A 476 -13.53 9.14 5.98
C THR A 476 -12.27 9.61 5.26
N SER A 477 -11.58 8.70 4.57
CA SER A 477 -10.42 8.98 3.73
C SER A 477 -10.68 8.45 2.32
N ARG A 478 -10.31 9.25 1.30
CA ARG A 478 -10.54 8.97 -0.12
C ARG A 478 -9.24 8.99 -0.91
N PHE A 479 -8.58 7.84 -1.04
CA PHE A 479 -7.30 7.68 -1.77
C PHE A 479 -7.45 7.50 -3.29
N GLY A 480 -8.63 7.15 -3.78
CA GLY A 480 -8.81 6.73 -5.17
C GLY A 480 -8.50 7.82 -6.19
N ILE A 481 -7.94 7.42 -7.33
CA ILE A 481 -8.00 8.22 -8.57
C ILE A 481 -9.38 8.15 -9.23
N VAL A 482 -10.23 7.24 -8.77
CA VAL A 482 -11.64 7.11 -9.13
C VAL A 482 -12.46 7.34 -7.87
N TYR A 483 -13.34 8.34 -7.91
CA TYR A 483 -14.31 8.59 -6.86
C TYR A 483 -15.35 7.47 -6.84
N VAL A 484 -15.65 6.94 -5.65
CA VAL A 484 -16.79 6.03 -5.46
C VAL A 484 -17.85 6.72 -4.63
N ASP A 485 -19.05 6.84 -5.20
CA ASP A 485 -20.22 7.23 -4.43
C ASP A 485 -20.67 6.05 -3.58
N TYR A 486 -20.30 6.04 -2.30
CA TYR A 486 -20.62 4.94 -1.38
C TYR A 486 -22.12 4.66 -1.21
N LYS A 487 -23.02 5.56 -1.64
CA LYS A 487 -24.48 5.31 -1.62
C LYS A 487 -24.95 4.48 -2.82
N THR A 488 -24.38 4.72 -4.00
CA THR A 488 -24.80 4.09 -5.26
C THR A 488 -23.77 3.10 -5.82
N LEU A 489 -22.58 3.10 -5.21
CA LEU A 489 -21.37 2.40 -5.61
C LEU A 489 -20.91 2.74 -7.04
N LYS A 490 -21.37 3.86 -7.61
CA LYS A 490 -20.93 4.30 -8.95
C LYS A 490 -19.50 4.85 -8.90
N ARG A 491 -18.73 4.52 -9.93
CA ARG A 491 -17.35 4.98 -10.15
C ARG A 491 -17.33 6.22 -11.04
N TYR A 492 -16.60 7.25 -10.61
CA TYR A 492 -16.38 8.49 -11.37
C TYR A 492 -14.88 8.78 -11.41
N PRO A 493 -14.20 8.56 -12.55
CA PRO A 493 -12.79 8.93 -12.69
C PRO A 493 -12.57 10.40 -12.33
N LYS A 494 -11.62 10.66 -11.43
CA LYS A 494 -11.23 12.01 -11.03
C LYS A 494 -10.28 12.62 -12.06
N ASP A 495 -9.99 13.91 -11.95
CA ASP A 495 -9.04 14.62 -12.80
C ASP A 495 -7.66 13.92 -12.77
N SER A 496 -7.24 13.36 -11.63
CA SER A 496 -6.01 12.56 -11.52
C SER A 496 -6.01 11.28 -12.37
N ALA A 497 -7.14 10.59 -12.55
CA ALA A 497 -7.22 9.47 -13.48
C ALA A 497 -7.03 9.92 -14.93
N PHE A 498 -7.59 11.07 -15.32
CA PHE A 498 -7.38 11.64 -16.64
C PHE A 498 -5.95 12.14 -16.85
N TRP A 499 -5.30 12.64 -15.80
CA TRP A 499 -3.88 12.99 -15.82
C TRP A 499 -3.01 11.75 -16.09
N PHE A 500 -3.25 10.62 -15.40
CA PHE A 500 -2.57 9.36 -15.69
C PHE A 500 -2.80 8.91 -17.13
N LYS A 501 -4.05 8.96 -17.61
CA LYS A 501 -4.37 8.65 -19.01
C LYS A 501 -3.57 9.48 -20.00
N ASN A 502 -3.36 10.75 -19.70
CA ASN A 502 -2.53 11.62 -20.53
C ASN A 502 -1.05 11.22 -20.47
N MET A 503 -0.49 11.09 -19.27
CA MET A 503 0.92 10.75 -19.03
C MET A 503 1.32 9.39 -19.64
N LEU A 504 0.42 8.40 -19.56
CA LEU A 504 0.62 7.04 -20.05
C LEU A 504 0.32 6.87 -21.55
N SER A 505 -0.21 7.90 -22.22
CA SER A 505 -0.54 7.81 -23.63
C SER A 505 0.72 7.67 -24.51
N SER A 506 0.67 6.77 -25.49
CA SER A 506 1.81 6.46 -26.38
C SER A 506 2.00 7.49 -27.51
N LYS A 507 1.00 8.34 -27.75
CA LYS A 507 1.00 9.34 -28.83
C LYS A 507 1.74 10.58 -28.37
N LYS A 508 2.80 10.98 -29.10
CA LYS A 508 3.31 12.35 -29.03
C LYS A 508 2.14 13.28 -29.35
N ARG A 509 1.80 14.17 -28.44
CA ARG A 509 0.97 15.33 -28.79
C ARG A 509 1.91 16.26 -29.55
N ASN A 510 1.70 16.32 -30.87
CA ASN A 510 2.35 17.29 -31.74
C ASN A 510 1.84 18.69 -31.44
#